data_AF-A0A1V9ZTE4-F1
#
_entry.id   AF-A0A1V9ZTE4-F1
#
_cell.length_a   1.000
_cell.length_b   1.000
_cell.length_c   1.000
_cell.angle_alpha   90.00
_cell.angle_beta   90.00
_cell.angle_gamma   90.00
#
_symmetry.space_group_name_H-M   'P 1'
#
loop_
_entity.id
_entity.type
_entity.pdbx_description
1 polymer ?
#
loop_
_entity_poly.entity_id
_entity_poly.type
_entity_poly.pdbx_seq_one_letter_code
_entity_poly.pdbx_strand_id
1 'polypeptide(L)'
;MFDDAPPAPVPDEWRCRYKTGKCQYPRATKVNKKDGTDALLLLCERHRRLQNKTKKRSDTKYKDDRAILRVVKRLTPDVPMRTIKQYVAESFTPPPVAWEPPPELCFSSYELDMLAYYLF
;
A
#
# COMPACT_ATOMS: atom_id res chain seq x y z
N MET A 1 -30.60 45.77 -1.61
CA MET A 1 -29.74 44.96 -2.49
C MET A 1 -28.70 44.33 -1.59
N PHE A 2 -28.67 43.01 -1.46
CA PHE A 2 -27.63 42.32 -0.70
C PHE A 2 -26.42 42.21 -1.62
N ASP A 3 -25.32 42.85 -1.25
CA ASP A 3 -24.02 42.74 -1.90
C ASP A 3 -23.60 41.26 -1.94
N ASP A 4 -23.70 40.65 -3.13
CA ASP A 4 -23.15 39.33 -3.44
C ASP A 4 -21.64 39.51 -3.66
N ALA A 5 -20.93 39.68 -2.55
CA ALA A 5 -19.47 39.76 -2.55
C ALA A 5 -18.89 38.39 -2.90
N PRO A 6 -18.02 38.28 -3.93
CA PRO A 6 -17.45 37.00 -4.33
C PRO A 6 -16.66 36.38 -3.17
N PRO A 7 -16.77 35.06 -2.95
CA PRO A 7 -16.09 34.38 -1.84
C PRO A 7 -14.59 34.60 -1.96
N ALA A 8 -14.01 35.26 -0.96
CA ALA A 8 -12.59 35.60 -0.96
C ALA A 8 -11.72 34.34 -1.15
N PRO A 9 -10.68 34.40 -2.00
CA PRO A 9 -9.78 33.27 -2.17
C PRO A 9 -9.09 32.98 -0.85
N VAL A 10 -9.22 31.75 -0.35
CA VAL A 10 -8.58 31.29 0.89
C VAL A 10 -7.10 31.71 0.89
N PRO A 11 -6.53 32.25 1.98
CA PRO A 11 -5.13 32.65 1.98
C PRO A 11 -4.19 31.49 1.65
N ASP A 12 -3.09 31.76 0.91
CA ASP A 12 -2.09 30.74 0.51
C ASP A 12 -1.52 29.96 1.71
N GLU A 13 -1.45 30.61 2.86
CA GLU A 13 -0.95 30.03 4.11
C GLU A 13 -1.81 28.86 4.59
N TRP A 14 -3.12 28.90 4.32
CA TRP A 14 -4.08 27.90 4.80
C TRP A 14 -4.27 26.77 3.80
N ARG A 15 -3.65 26.86 2.61
CA ARG A 15 -3.70 25.81 1.59
C ARG A 15 -2.78 24.65 1.93
N CYS A 16 -3.21 23.47 1.49
CA CYS A 16 -2.48 22.23 1.66
C CYS A 16 -1.18 22.20 0.82
N ARG A 17 -0.06 21.83 1.47
CA ARG A 17 1.28 21.75 0.84
C ARG A 17 1.60 20.33 0.35
N TYR A 18 0.77 19.76 -0.51
CA TYR A 18 1.02 18.42 -1.04
C TYR A 18 2.04 18.43 -2.19
N LYS A 19 2.77 17.33 -2.37
CA LYS A 19 3.90 17.24 -3.31
C LYS A 19 3.55 17.43 -4.78
N THR A 20 2.32 17.11 -5.20
CA THR A 20 1.90 17.13 -6.61
C THR A 20 1.41 18.51 -7.09
N GLY A 21 1.57 19.57 -6.29
CA GLY A 21 1.20 20.94 -6.64
C GLY A 21 0.30 21.63 -5.62
N LYS A 22 -0.16 22.85 -5.97
CA LYS A 22 -0.98 23.70 -5.10
C LYS A 22 -2.37 23.09 -4.89
N CYS A 23 -2.57 22.44 -3.75
CA CYS A 23 -3.87 21.89 -3.37
C CYS A 23 -4.78 23.03 -2.89
N GLN A 24 -5.97 23.14 -3.50
CA GLN A 24 -6.94 24.21 -3.21
C GLN A 24 -7.65 24.03 -1.86
N TYR A 25 -7.61 22.83 -1.28
CA TYR A 25 -8.28 22.52 -0.02
C TYR A 25 -7.52 23.08 1.18
N PRO A 26 -8.24 23.55 2.22
CA PRO A 26 -7.63 24.04 3.44
C PRO A 26 -6.91 22.91 4.18
N ARG A 27 -5.93 23.30 5.01
CA ARG A 27 -5.21 22.40 5.93
C ARG A 27 -6.17 21.80 6.94
N ALA A 28 -5.96 20.52 7.27
CA ALA A 28 -6.72 19.86 8.32
C ALA A 28 -6.24 20.32 9.70
N THR A 29 -7.15 20.39 10.68
CA THR A 29 -6.81 20.58 12.09
C THR A 29 -6.71 19.23 12.80
N LYS A 30 -5.87 19.16 13.84
CA LYS A 30 -5.80 18.03 14.75
C LYS A 30 -5.76 18.56 16.18
N VAL A 31 -6.72 18.12 16.98
CA VAL A 31 -6.74 18.40 18.42
C VAL A 31 -5.56 17.66 19.08
N ASN A 32 -4.68 18.40 19.75
CA ASN A 32 -3.66 17.81 20.61
C ASN A 32 -4.29 17.39 21.93
N LYS A 33 -4.30 16.09 22.20
CA LYS A 33 -4.89 15.53 23.43
C LYS A 33 -4.24 15.99 24.73
N LYS A 34 -3.00 16.49 24.67
CA LYS A 34 -2.23 16.92 25.85
C LYS A 34 -2.63 18.32 26.31
N ASP A 35 -2.75 19.25 25.37
CA ASP A 35 -2.91 20.68 25.66
C ASP A 35 -4.30 21.20 25.24
N GLY A 36 -5.15 20.35 24.63
CA GLY A 36 -6.49 20.72 24.15
C GLY A 36 -6.49 21.65 22.94
N THR A 37 -5.32 22.00 22.41
CA THR A 37 -5.17 22.97 21.33
C THR A 37 -5.30 22.35 19.95
N ASP A 38 -5.90 23.12 19.03
CA ASP A 38 -6.01 22.74 17.62
C ASP A 38 -4.74 23.10 16.86
N ALA A 39 -4.02 22.07 16.41
CA ALA A 39 -2.85 22.24 15.54
C ALA A 39 -3.24 22.10 14.08
N LEU A 40 -2.92 23.10 13.27
CA LEU A 40 -3.02 23.03 11.82
C LEU A 40 -1.95 22.10 11.25
N LEU A 41 -2.40 21.07 10.52
CA LEU A 41 -1.52 20.14 9.81
C LEU A 41 -1.01 20.74 8.49
N LEU A 42 0.04 20.16 7.92
CA LEU A 42 0.58 20.59 6.63
C LEU A 42 -0.33 20.26 5.43
N LEU A 43 -1.18 19.25 5.60
CA LEU A 43 -1.98 18.67 4.52
C LEU A 43 -3.47 18.83 4.81
N CYS A 44 -4.26 18.93 3.75
CA CYS A 44 -5.70 18.82 3.83
C CYS A 44 -6.10 17.39 4.24
N GLU A 45 -7.36 17.23 4.62
CA GLU A 45 -7.87 15.96 5.09
C GLU A 45 -7.78 14.85 4.02
N ARG A 46 -8.04 15.18 2.76
CA ARG A 46 -7.93 14.25 1.62
C ARG A 46 -6.51 13.68 1.51
N HIS A 47 -5.49 14.54 1.48
CA HIS A 47 -4.10 14.09 1.35
C HIS A 47 -3.59 13.39 2.60
N ARG A 48 -4.04 13.79 3.78
CA ARG A 48 -3.76 13.07 5.02
C ARG A 48 -4.31 11.65 4.99
N ARG A 49 -5.57 11.46 4.56
CA ARG A 49 -6.17 10.11 4.40
C ARG A 49 -5.40 9.28 3.37
N LEU A 50 -4.99 9.88 2.25
CA LEU A 50 -4.21 9.20 1.23
C LEU A 50 -2.85 8.76 1.76
N GLN A 51 -2.12 9.64 2.45
CA GLN A 51 -0.85 9.29 3.08
C GLN A 51 -1.01 8.18 4.12
N ASN A 52 -2.04 8.23 4.96
CA ASN A 52 -2.33 7.18 5.93
C ASN A 52 -2.63 5.84 5.24
N LYS A 53 -3.37 5.86 4.11
CA LYS A 53 -3.65 4.66 3.31
C LYS A 53 -2.37 4.06 2.73
N THR A 54 -1.50 4.90 2.16
CA THR A 54 -0.22 4.46 1.61
C THR A 54 0.69 3.91 2.71
N LYS A 55 0.80 4.62 3.85
CA LYS A 55 1.56 4.16 5.00
C LYS A 55 1.02 2.83 5.54
N LYS A 56 -0.30 2.67 5.64
CA LYS A 56 -0.91 1.39 6.07
C LYS A 56 -0.50 0.25 5.14
N ARG A 57 -0.59 0.46 3.81
CA ARG A 57 -0.17 -0.54 2.82
C ARG A 57 1.31 -0.91 2.96
N SER A 58 2.20 0.08 3.10
CA SER A 58 3.63 -0.20 3.29
C SER A 58 3.91 -0.89 4.61
N ASP A 59 3.27 -0.47 5.71
CA ASP A 59 3.45 -1.07 7.03
C ASP A 59 2.98 -2.54 7.04
N THR A 60 1.88 -2.85 6.35
CA THR A 60 1.44 -4.24 6.15
C THR A 60 2.48 -5.04 5.38
N LYS A 61 2.93 -4.55 4.21
CA LYS A 61 3.98 -5.22 3.43
C LYS A 61 5.22 -5.51 4.27
N TYR A 62 5.73 -4.52 5.01
CA TYR A 62 6.92 -4.71 5.85
C TYR A 62 6.69 -5.66 7.02
N LYS A 63 5.46 -5.78 7.53
CA LYS A 63 5.12 -6.79 8.54
C LYS A 63 5.21 -8.20 7.97
N ASP A 64 4.67 -8.41 6.78
CA ASP A 64 4.67 -9.70 6.10
C ASP A 64 6.10 -10.09 5.70
N ASP A 65 6.84 -9.17 5.08
CA ASP A 65 8.27 -9.36 4.75
C ASP A 65 9.08 -9.74 6.00
N ARG A 66 8.83 -9.06 7.13
CA ARG A 66 9.52 -9.37 8.39
C ARG A 66 9.11 -10.73 8.97
N ALA A 67 7.88 -11.18 8.77
CA ALA A 67 7.44 -12.51 9.17
C ALA A 67 8.15 -13.59 8.34
N ILE A 68 8.22 -13.41 7.01
CA ILE A 68 8.95 -14.30 6.10
C ILE A 68 10.42 -14.36 6.48
N LEU A 69 11.08 -13.21 6.66
CA LEU A 69 12.49 -13.17 7.05
C LEU A 69 12.76 -13.89 8.38
N ARG A 70 11.82 -13.84 9.34
CA ARG A 70 11.93 -14.60 10.60
C ARG A 70 11.80 -16.10 10.38
N VAL A 71 10.91 -16.54 9.49
CA VAL A 71 10.77 -17.96 9.13
C VAL A 71 12.03 -18.45 8.42
N VAL A 72 12.48 -17.76 7.38
CA VAL A 72 13.67 -18.13 6.62
C VAL A 72 14.90 -18.17 7.53
N LYS A 73 15.09 -17.17 8.40
CA LYS A 73 16.21 -17.19 9.37
C LYS A 73 16.20 -18.42 10.28
N ARG A 74 15.02 -18.91 10.68
CA ARG A 74 14.91 -20.13 11.50
C ARG A 74 15.23 -21.39 10.71
N LEU A 75 14.91 -21.42 9.41
CA LEU A 75 15.21 -22.54 8.52
C LEU A 75 16.68 -22.54 8.07
N THR A 76 17.29 -21.37 7.93
CA THR A 76 18.67 -21.19 7.47
C THR A 76 19.48 -20.31 8.45
N PRO A 77 19.79 -20.83 9.66
CA PRO A 77 20.51 -20.05 10.68
C PRO A 77 21.92 -19.65 10.25
N ASP A 78 22.58 -20.46 9.43
CA ASP A 78 23.97 -20.24 8.97
C ASP A 78 24.06 -19.22 7.83
N VAL A 79 22.94 -18.89 7.19
CA VAL A 79 22.94 -17.95 6.07
C VAL A 79 22.79 -16.52 6.61
N PRO A 80 23.71 -15.59 6.27
CA PRO A 80 23.63 -14.23 6.77
C PRO A 80 22.36 -13.52 6.27
N MET A 81 21.74 -12.73 7.16
CA MET A 81 20.45 -12.07 6.89
C MET A 81 20.42 -11.17 5.64
N ARG A 82 21.58 -10.65 5.23
CA ARG A 82 21.71 -9.85 4.00
C ARG A 82 21.39 -10.68 2.76
N THR A 83 21.94 -11.89 2.69
CA THR A 83 21.74 -12.83 1.58
C THR A 83 20.29 -13.31 1.55
N ILE A 84 19.71 -13.61 2.72
CA ILE A 84 18.29 -13.97 2.82
C ILE A 84 17.38 -12.85 2.31
N LYS A 85 17.64 -11.58 2.67
CA LYS A 85 16.86 -10.44 2.16
C LYS A 85 16.96 -10.31 0.63
N GLN A 86 18.14 -10.57 0.07
CA GLN A 86 18.35 -10.50 -1.36
C GLN A 86 17.57 -11.60 -2.08
N TYR A 87 17.67 -12.85 -1.65
CA TYR A 87 16.90 -13.96 -2.22
C TYR A 87 15.39 -13.73 -2.14
N VAL A 88 14.89 -13.27 -0.99
CA VAL A 88 13.46 -12.97 -0.83
C VAL A 88 13.05 -11.87 -1.80
N ALA A 89 13.82 -10.78 -1.92
CA ALA A 89 13.53 -9.71 -2.87
C ALA A 89 13.53 -10.18 -4.34
N GLU A 90 14.46 -11.06 -4.71
CA GLU A 90 14.57 -11.64 -6.05
C GLU A 90 13.44 -12.66 -6.34
N SER A 91 13.04 -13.47 -5.36
CA SER A 91 11.93 -14.44 -5.52
C SER A 91 10.54 -13.82 -5.71
N PHE A 92 10.39 -12.52 -5.41
CA PHE A 92 9.17 -11.75 -5.72
C PHE A 92 9.22 -11.03 -7.07
N THR A 93 10.32 -11.15 -7.83
CA THR A 93 10.25 -10.86 -9.26
C THR A 93 9.50 -12.03 -9.90
N PRO A 94 8.40 -11.78 -10.65
CA PRO A 94 7.84 -12.85 -11.46
C PRO A 94 8.98 -13.35 -12.37
N PRO A 95 9.19 -14.67 -12.48
CA PRO A 95 10.09 -15.17 -13.51
C PRO A 95 9.66 -14.53 -14.84
N PRO A 96 10.59 -14.13 -15.73
CA PRO A 96 10.20 -13.72 -17.07
C PRO A 96 9.27 -14.81 -17.62
N VAL A 97 8.02 -14.43 -17.86
CA VAL A 97 6.93 -15.33 -18.25
C VAL A 97 7.27 -15.86 -19.63
N ALA A 98 8.03 -16.95 -19.66
CA ALA A 98 8.26 -17.82 -20.82
C ALA A 98 7.77 -19.23 -20.46
N TRP A 99 6.60 -19.33 -19.82
CA TRP A 99 5.85 -20.57 -19.91
C TRP A 99 5.13 -20.51 -21.26
N GLU A 100 5.73 -21.14 -22.27
CA GLU A 100 4.87 -21.68 -23.32
C GLU A 100 4.17 -22.88 -22.69
N PRO A 101 2.82 -22.93 -22.62
CA PRO A 101 2.15 -24.17 -22.27
C PRO A 101 2.64 -25.26 -23.24
N PRO A 102 2.98 -26.46 -22.76
CA PRO A 102 3.04 -27.61 -23.65
C PRO A 102 1.68 -27.69 -24.34
N PRO A 103 1.60 -27.68 -25.68
CA PRO A 103 0.38 -28.10 -26.34
C PRO A 103 0.09 -29.53 -25.85
N GLU A 104 -1.17 -29.88 -25.63
CA GLU A 104 -1.65 -31.22 -25.21
C GLU A 104 -1.94 -31.47 -23.71
N LEU A 105 -2.35 -30.47 -22.91
CA LEU A 105 -3.07 -30.74 -21.65
C LEU A 105 -4.33 -29.88 -21.48
N CYS A 106 -5.19 -29.90 -22.48
CA CYS A 106 -6.60 -29.52 -22.28
C CYS A 106 -7.35 -30.73 -21.74
N PHE A 107 -7.39 -30.89 -20.40
CA PHE A 107 -8.36 -31.81 -19.80
C PHE A 107 -9.76 -31.31 -20.15
N SER A 108 -10.57 -32.18 -20.75
CA SER A 108 -11.97 -31.84 -21.01
C SER A 108 -12.70 -31.63 -19.67
N SER A 109 -13.76 -30.82 -19.67
CA SER A 109 -14.57 -30.58 -18.46
C SER A 109 -15.02 -31.88 -17.79
N TYR A 110 -15.22 -32.96 -18.57
CA TYR A 110 -15.60 -34.27 -18.08
C TYR A 110 -14.48 -34.98 -17.30
N GLU A 111 -13.22 -34.82 -17.73
CA GLU A 111 -12.07 -35.43 -17.03
C GLU A 111 -11.82 -34.76 -15.68
N LEU A 112 -12.06 -33.45 -15.60
CA LEU A 112 -11.97 -32.71 -14.33
C LEU A 112 -13.06 -33.14 -13.34
N ASP A 113 -14.29 -33.36 -13.81
CA ASP A 113 -15.39 -33.85 -12.97
C ASP A 113 -15.15 -35.30 -12.50
N MET A 114 -14.59 -36.18 -13.34
CA MET A 114 -14.20 -37.54 -12.95
C MET A 114 -13.11 -37.54 -11.86
N LEU A 115 -12.09 -36.70 -12.01
CA LEU A 115 -11.02 -36.60 -11.01
C LEU A 115 -11.55 -36.02 -9.69
N ALA A 116 -12.45 -35.06 -9.75
CA ALA A 116 -13.12 -34.51 -8.56
C ALA A 116 -13.94 -35.58 -7.82
N TYR A 117 -14.60 -36.49 -8.57
CA TYR A 117 -15.37 -37.60 -7.99
C TYR A 117 -14.50 -38.64 -7.28
N TYR A 118 -13.25 -38.87 -7.71
CA TYR A 118 -12.37 -39.84 -7.05
C TYR A 118 -11.55 -39.28 -5.88
N LEU A 119 -11.49 -37.96 -5.75
CA LEU A 119 -10.75 -37.27 -4.67
C LEU A 119 -11.63 -36.95 -3.45
N PHE A 120 -12.95 -37.19 -3.54
CA PHE A 120 -13.93 -37.10 -2.46
C PHE A 120 -14.60 -38.45 -2.21
#